data_AF-Q21UM0-F1
#
_entry.id   AF-Q21UM0-F1
#
_cell.length_a   1.000
_cell.length_b   1.000
_cell.length_c   1.000
_cell.angle_alpha   90.00
_cell.angle_beta   90.00
_cell.angle_gamma   90.00
#
_symmetry.space_group_name_H-M   'P 1'
#
loop_
_entity.id
_entity.type
_entity.pdbx_description
1 polymer ?
#
loop_
_entity_poly.entity_id
_entity_poly.type
_entity_poly.pdbx_seq_one_letter_code
_entity_poly.pdbx_strand_id
1 'polypeptide(L)'
;MRLPNNFYLMTETLASAVLILTWLVVIRSTRYSKWQLALISLPGTAMHEALHGMVGLVLFAKPKAFSIFPKRERNTWVLGSVGFGNLNIWNAAPVAFAPLLMLGIGWLLYVNWMLPTFHAANYLIWVVSGYVTACSFFSCIPSTTDIKVGAVSGLMYGGIGFGVWYFVH
;
A
#
# COMPACT_ATOMS: atom_id res chain seq x y z
N MET A 1 -20.41 9.80 35.47
CA MET A 1 -21.27 9.16 34.45
C MET A 1 -20.34 8.45 33.46
N ARG A 2 -20.26 7.11 33.49
CA ARG A 2 -19.47 6.34 32.50
C ARG A 2 -20.27 6.32 31.20
N LEU A 3 -19.68 6.76 30.09
CA LEU A 3 -20.33 6.67 28.78
C LEU A 3 -20.43 5.18 28.37
N PRO A 4 -21.41 4.81 27.54
CA PRO A 4 -21.53 3.44 27.07
C PRO A 4 -20.34 3.03 26.20
N ASN A 5 -19.90 1.77 26.26
CA ASN A 5 -18.75 1.25 25.51
C ASN A 5 -18.83 1.55 23.99
N ASN A 6 -20.04 1.55 23.42
CA ASN A 6 -20.26 1.89 22.00
C ASN A 6 -19.89 3.34 21.67
N PHE A 7 -20.03 4.26 22.62
CA PHE A 7 -19.64 5.65 22.42
C PHE A 7 -18.13 5.78 22.31
N TYR A 8 -17.36 5.08 23.17
CA TYR A 8 -15.90 5.07 23.09
C TYR A 8 -15.42 4.47 21.77
N LEU A 9 -15.96 3.31 21.37
CA LEU A 9 -15.67 2.66 20.08
C LEU A 9 -16.00 3.54 18.87
N MET A 10 -17.06 4.34 18.94
CA MET A 10 -17.38 5.29 17.87
C MET A 10 -16.40 6.48 17.86
N THR A 11 -16.02 7.01 19.03
CA THR A 11 -15.10 8.15 19.10
C THR A 11 -13.68 7.83 18.65
N GLU A 12 -13.13 6.68 19.04
CA GLU A 12 -11.77 6.26 18.63
C GLU A 12 -11.67 6.01 17.13
N THR A 13 -12.69 5.38 16.55
CA THR A 13 -12.72 5.01 15.13
C THR A 13 -12.91 6.26 14.28
N LEU A 14 -13.82 7.16 14.67
CA LEU A 14 -14.00 8.46 14.01
C LEU A 14 -12.73 9.33 14.09
N ALA A 15 -12.14 9.48 15.28
CA ALA A 15 -10.93 10.27 15.45
C ALA A 15 -9.78 9.70 14.60
N SER A 16 -9.59 8.38 14.63
CA SER A 16 -8.54 7.70 13.88
C SER A 16 -8.77 7.77 12.37
N ALA A 17 -10.01 7.63 11.90
CA ALA A 17 -10.36 7.80 10.49
C ALA A 17 -10.09 9.24 10.01
N VAL A 18 -10.48 10.25 10.79
CA VAL A 18 -10.19 11.66 10.47
C VAL A 18 -8.69 11.91 10.38
N LEU A 19 -7.90 11.37 11.31
CA LEU A 19 -6.45 11.49 11.30
C LEU A 19 -5.84 10.82 10.06
N ILE A 20 -6.27 9.61 9.70
CA ILE A 20 -5.83 8.93 8.48
C ILE A 20 -6.16 9.78 7.24
N LEU A 21 -7.39 10.28 7.14
CA LEU A 21 -7.80 11.14 6.01
C LEU A 21 -6.96 12.41 5.93
N THR A 22 -6.63 13.02 7.07
CA THR A 22 -5.78 14.20 7.14
C THR A 22 -4.37 13.88 6.61
N TRP A 23 -3.78 12.77 7.05
CA TRP A 23 -2.49 12.31 6.53
C TRP A 23 -2.53 12.01 5.04
N LEU A 24 -3.58 11.37 4.54
CA LEU A 24 -3.77 11.11 3.12
C LEU A 24 -3.84 12.41 2.30
N VAL A 25 -4.54 13.43 2.79
CA VAL A 25 -4.59 14.75 2.15
C VAL A 25 -3.20 15.41 2.16
N VAL A 26 -2.47 15.34 3.27
CA VAL A 26 -1.09 15.86 3.36
C VAL A 26 -0.19 15.15 2.34
N ILE A 27 -0.16 13.81 2.34
CA ILE A 27 0.63 13.02 1.37
C ILE A 27 0.23 13.36 -0.07
N ARG A 28 -1.07 13.48 -0.35
CA ARG A 28 -1.61 13.75 -1.69
C ARG A 28 -1.33 15.16 -2.17
N SER A 29 -1.20 16.14 -1.27
CA SER A 29 -0.91 17.54 -1.60
C SER A 29 0.59 17.78 -1.79
N THR A 30 1.45 17.07 -1.06
CA THR A 30 2.91 17.22 -1.15
C THR A 30 3.53 16.55 -2.38
N ARG A 31 2.76 15.74 -3.13
CA ARG A 31 3.18 15.06 -4.38
C ARG A 31 3.69 15.99 -5.50
N TYR A 32 3.49 17.30 -5.39
CA TYR A 32 3.88 18.28 -6.41
C TYR A 32 5.23 18.98 -6.11
N SER A 33 5.82 18.77 -4.93
CA SER A 33 7.08 19.40 -4.51
C SER A 33 8.17 18.35 -4.19
N LYS A 34 9.36 18.49 -4.78
CA LYS A 34 10.46 17.51 -4.73
C LYS A 34 10.92 17.16 -3.31
N TRP A 35 10.97 18.16 -2.44
CA TRP A 35 11.51 18.04 -1.08
C TRP A 35 10.48 17.51 -0.07
N GLN A 36 9.20 17.84 -0.26
CA GLN A 36 8.12 17.39 0.60
C GLN A 36 7.68 15.95 0.26
N LEU A 37 7.87 15.54 -1.00
CA LEU A 37 7.69 14.17 -1.48
C LEU A 37 8.60 13.17 -0.77
N ALA A 38 9.91 13.48 -0.74
CA ALA A 38 10.91 12.53 -0.29
C ALA A 38 10.63 12.11 1.17
N LEU A 39 10.56 13.04 2.11
CA LEU A 39 10.44 12.68 3.53
C LEU A 39 9.10 12.02 3.91
N ILE A 40 7.99 12.43 3.28
CA ILE A 40 6.65 12.01 3.71
C ILE A 40 6.17 10.76 2.96
N SER A 41 6.65 10.50 1.74
CA SER A 41 6.20 9.35 0.94
C SER A 41 7.26 8.28 0.68
N LEU A 42 8.56 8.55 0.91
CA LEU A 42 9.62 7.55 0.73
C LEU A 42 9.37 6.24 1.48
N PRO A 43 8.92 6.23 2.75
CA PRO A 43 8.69 4.96 3.46
C PRO A 43 7.66 4.09 2.75
N GLY A 44 6.55 4.68 2.33
CA GLY A 44 5.49 3.99 1.60
C GLY A 44 5.96 3.50 0.22
N THR A 45 6.70 4.32 -0.53
CA THR A 45 7.29 3.90 -1.81
C THR A 45 8.31 2.77 -1.61
N ALA A 46 9.19 2.86 -0.62
CA ALA A 46 10.17 1.81 -0.36
C ALA A 46 9.48 0.47 -0.04
N MET A 47 8.40 0.51 0.76
CA MET A 47 7.60 -0.68 1.06
C MET A 47 6.86 -1.21 -0.17
N HIS A 48 6.32 -0.32 -1.03
CA HIS A 48 5.69 -0.68 -2.30
C HIS A 48 6.63 -1.46 -3.21
N GLU A 49 7.82 -0.92 -3.46
CA GLU A 49 8.85 -1.57 -4.27
C GLU A 49 9.36 -2.85 -3.59
N ALA A 50 9.50 -2.84 -2.26
CA ALA A 50 9.92 -4.02 -1.52
C ALA A 50 8.90 -5.17 -1.67
N LEU A 51 7.60 -4.89 -1.69
CA LEU A 51 6.57 -5.92 -1.92
C LEU A 51 6.67 -6.53 -3.32
N HIS A 52 6.86 -5.71 -4.36
CA HIS A 52 7.17 -6.22 -5.69
C HIS A 52 8.39 -7.14 -5.66
N GLY A 53 9.47 -6.69 -5.01
CA GLY A 53 10.70 -7.46 -4.86
C GLY A 53 10.49 -8.79 -4.13
N MET A 54 9.83 -8.76 -2.97
CA MET A 54 9.57 -9.93 -2.13
C MET A 54 8.67 -10.95 -2.82
N VAL A 55 7.54 -10.52 -3.37
CA VAL A 55 6.64 -11.42 -4.11
C VAL A 55 7.33 -11.94 -5.37
N GLY A 56 8.13 -11.10 -6.04
CA GLY A 56 8.95 -11.52 -7.17
C GLY A 56 10.04 -12.54 -6.80
N LEU A 57 10.62 -12.46 -5.60
CA LEU A 57 11.55 -13.49 -5.10
C LEU A 57 10.82 -14.80 -4.85
N VAL A 58 9.69 -14.76 -4.13
CA VAL A 58 8.86 -15.94 -3.81
C VAL A 58 8.37 -16.64 -5.08
N LEU A 59 8.05 -15.88 -6.13
CA LEU A 59 7.53 -16.39 -7.40
C LEU A 59 8.60 -16.50 -8.50
N PHE A 60 9.88 -16.51 -8.12
CA PHE A 60 11.02 -16.73 -9.00
C PHE A 60 11.08 -15.80 -10.23
N ALA A 61 10.58 -14.56 -10.09
CA ALA A 61 10.61 -13.52 -11.13
C ALA A 61 12.00 -12.87 -11.31
N LYS A 62 12.99 -13.24 -10.47
CA LYS A 62 14.39 -12.78 -10.52
C LYS A 62 14.51 -11.25 -10.50
N PRO A 63 14.25 -10.57 -9.37
CA PRO A 63 14.50 -9.13 -9.27
C PRO A 63 15.99 -8.82 -9.49
N LYS A 64 16.29 -7.83 -10.34
CA LYS A 64 17.66 -7.48 -10.78
C LYS A 64 18.01 -6.01 -10.57
N ALA A 65 17.01 -5.13 -10.47
CA ALA A 65 17.23 -3.70 -10.27
C ALA A 65 16.25 -3.22 -9.19
N PHE A 66 16.75 -2.45 -8.22
CA PHE A 66 15.94 -1.83 -7.18
C PHE A 66 16.39 -0.38 -7.02
N SER A 67 15.46 0.56 -7.11
CA SER A 67 15.73 2.00 -6.96
C SER A 67 14.65 2.61 -6.08
N ILE A 68 15.06 3.41 -5.10
CA ILE A 68 14.18 4.24 -4.26
C ILE A 68 14.48 5.73 -4.42
N PHE A 69 15.39 6.06 -5.34
CA PHE A 69 15.75 7.44 -5.63
C PHE A 69 14.76 8.03 -6.64
N PRO A 70 14.10 9.15 -6.30
CA PRO A 70 13.18 9.80 -7.22
C PRO A 70 13.85 10.18 -8.53
N LYS A 71 13.32 9.69 -9.65
CA LYS A 71 13.73 10.08 -11.00
C LYS A 71 12.60 10.87 -11.65
N ARG A 72 12.96 11.98 -12.32
CA ARG A 72 11.98 12.78 -13.04
C ARG A 72 11.70 12.11 -14.38
N GLU A 73 10.44 11.78 -14.62
CA GLU A 73 9.96 11.28 -15.90
C GLU A 73 8.88 12.23 -16.43
N ARG A 74 9.25 13.02 -17.44
CA ARG A 74 8.40 14.09 -18.03
C ARG A 74 7.91 15.08 -16.95
N ASN A 75 6.60 15.08 -16.68
CA ASN A 75 5.93 15.95 -15.70
C ASN A 75 5.68 15.27 -14.34
N THR A 76 6.11 14.02 -14.17
CA THR A 76 5.88 13.23 -12.94
C THR A 76 7.19 12.74 -12.32
N TRP A 77 7.15 12.45 -11.02
CA TRP A 77 8.26 11.84 -10.30
C TRP A 77 7.99 10.34 -10.16
N VAL A 78 8.90 9.52 -10.65
CA VAL A 78 8.97 8.09 -10.36
C VAL A 78 9.77 7.93 -9.09
N LEU A 79 9.12 7.53 -8.01
CA LEU A 79 9.72 7.53 -6.67
C LEU A 79 10.56 6.28 -6.41
N GLY A 80 10.24 5.17 -7.06
CA GLY A 80 10.99 3.93 -6.99
C GLY A 80 10.74 3.05 -8.22
N SER A 81 11.52 1.98 -8.33
CA SER A 81 11.30 0.92 -9.31
C SER A 81 11.99 -0.38 -8.94
N VAL A 82 11.32 -1.50 -9.23
CA VAL A 82 11.91 -2.85 -9.28
C VAL A 82 11.89 -3.42 -10.70
N GLY A 83 13.05 -3.85 -11.17
CA GLY A 83 13.20 -4.56 -12.45
C GLY A 83 13.31 -6.07 -12.25
N PHE A 84 12.66 -6.84 -13.12
CA PHE A 84 12.61 -8.31 -13.06
C PHE A 84 13.21 -8.94 -14.32
N GLY A 85 13.91 -10.05 -14.15
CA GLY A 85 14.56 -10.79 -15.24
C GLY A 85 13.82 -12.04 -15.70
N ASN A 86 12.70 -12.42 -15.06
CA ASN A 86 11.95 -13.64 -15.35
C ASN A 86 10.44 -13.49 -15.09
N LEU A 87 9.83 -12.40 -15.57
CA LEU A 87 8.38 -12.27 -15.58
C LEU A 87 7.77 -13.12 -16.69
N ASN A 88 6.73 -13.87 -16.35
CA ASN A 88 5.97 -14.72 -17.25
C ASN A 88 4.47 -14.68 -16.87
N ILE A 89 3.64 -15.39 -17.65
CA ILE A 89 2.18 -15.35 -17.49
C ILE A 89 1.69 -15.83 -16.11
N TRP A 90 2.45 -16.65 -15.40
CA TRP A 90 2.05 -17.19 -14.08
C TRP A 90 2.41 -16.25 -12.94
N ASN A 91 3.58 -15.61 -12.99
CA ASN A 91 4.04 -14.76 -11.89
C ASN A 91 3.79 -13.26 -12.10
N ALA A 92 3.47 -12.81 -13.32
CA ALA A 92 3.38 -11.38 -13.59
C ALA A 92 2.24 -10.67 -12.83
N ALA A 93 1.03 -11.24 -12.77
CA ALA A 93 -0.07 -10.64 -12.01
C ALA A 93 0.20 -10.57 -10.51
N PRO A 94 0.55 -11.67 -9.81
CA PRO A 94 0.79 -11.59 -8.37
C PRO A 94 1.98 -10.68 -8.02
N VAL A 95 3.02 -10.62 -8.87
CA VAL A 95 4.14 -9.67 -8.67
C VAL A 95 3.70 -8.23 -8.90
N ALA A 96 2.97 -7.95 -9.98
CA ALA A 96 2.53 -6.60 -10.32
C ALA A 96 1.47 -6.06 -9.34
N PHE A 97 0.61 -6.91 -8.79
CA PHE A 97 -0.41 -6.50 -7.82
C PHE A 97 0.03 -6.73 -6.37
N ALA A 98 1.29 -7.10 -6.12
CA ALA A 98 1.87 -7.26 -4.79
C ALA A 98 1.64 -6.07 -3.84
N PRO A 99 1.69 -4.79 -4.30
CA PRO A 99 1.43 -3.66 -3.43
C PRO A 99 0.02 -3.63 -2.81
N LEU A 100 -0.96 -4.33 -3.38
CA LEU A 100 -2.29 -4.44 -2.78
C LEU A 100 -2.24 -5.10 -1.38
N LEU A 101 -1.20 -5.88 -1.07
CA LEU A 101 -0.96 -6.42 0.27
C LEU A 101 -0.79 -5.31 1.32
N MET A 102 -0.39 -4.09 0.93
CA MET A 102 -0.35 -2.94 1.83
C MET A 102 -1.72 -2.57 2.37
N LEU A 103 -2.82 -2.90 1.69
CA LEU A 103 -4.16 -2.68 2.22
C LEU A 103 -4.39 -3.53 3.48
N GLY A 104 -4.03 -4.81 3.41
CA GLY A 104 -4.09 -5.73 4.56
C GLY A 104 -3.14 -5.31 5.68
N ILE A 105 -1.92 -4.92 5.34
CA ILE A 105 -0.94 -4.43 6.33
C ILE A 105 -1.43 -3.14 7.00
N GLY A 106 -1.97 -2.19 6.23
CA GLY A 106 -2.57 -0.97 6.76
C GLY A 106 -3.74 -1.25 7.71
N TRP A 107 -4.58 -2.22 7.38
CA TRP A 107 -5.64 -2.68 8.28
C TRP A 107 -5.10 -3.28 9.58
N LEU A 108 -4.06 -4.12 9.50
CA LEU A 108 -3.42 -4.69 10.69
C LEU A 108 -2.77 -3.62 11.57
N LEU A 109 -2.12 -2.61 10.98
CA LEU A 109 -1.56 -1.47 11.70
C LEU A 109 -2.66 -0.65 12.39
N TYR A 110 -3.78 -0.43 11.70
CA TYR A 110 -4.93 0.28 12.25
C TYR A 110 -5.48 -0.43 13.51
N VAL A 111 -5.79 -1.72 13.40
CA VAL A 111 -6.42 -2.49 14.49
C VAL A 111 -5.46 -2.78 15.64
N ASN A 112 -4.21 -3.14 15.35
CA ASN A 112 -3.29 -3.67 16.36
C ASN A 112 -2.31 -2.63 16.91
N TRP A 113 -2.23 -1.43 16.32
CA TRP A 113 -1.29 -0.40 16.77
C TRP A 113 -1.94 0.97 16.93
N MET A 114 -2.63 1.47 15.92
CA MET A 114 -3.24 2.80 15.96
C MET A 114 -4.38 2.89 16.98
N LEU A 115 -5.36 1.98 16.93
CA LEU A 115 -6.47 1.99 17.90
C LEU A 115 -5.96 1.81 19.34
N PRO A 116 -5.10 0.81 19.67
CA PRO A 116 -4.58 0.65 21.03
C PRO A 116 -3.82 1.86 21.57
N THR A 117 -3.12 2.61 20.71
CA THR A 117 -2.36 3.80 21.15
C THR A 117 -3.26 5.00 21.44
N PHE A 118 -4.39 5.13 20.74
CA PHE A 118 -5.46 6.08 21.11
C PHE A 118 -6.06 5.73 22.47
N HIS A 119 -6.39 4.45 22.67
CA HIS A 119 -6.93 3.93 23.94
C HIS A 119 -6.00 4.17 25.13
N ALA A 120 -4.70 4.00 24.93
CA ALA A 120 -3.68 4.26 25.93
C ALA A 120 -3.39 5.75 26.16
N ALA A 121 -4.15 6.67 25.52
CA ALA A 121 -3.94 8.12 25.53
C ALA A 121 -2.52 8.54 25.09
N ASN A 122 -1.82 7.70 24.32
CA ASN A 122 -0.50 8.02 23.79
C ASN A 122 -0.63 8.70 22.43
N TYR A 123 -1.05 9.96 22.46
CA TYR A 123 -1.43 10.70 21.25
C TYR A 123 -0.26 10.94 20.29
N LEU A 124 0.98 11.01 20.79
CA LEU A 124 2.16 11.14 19.93
C LEU A 124 2.36 9.88 19.07
N ILE A 125 2.30 8.70 19.68
CA ILE A 125 2.39 7.44 18.94
C ILE A 125 1.14 7.21 18.08
N TRP A 126 -0.04 7.64 18.53
CA TRP A 126 -1.26 7.61 17.72
C TRP A 126 -1.14 8.43 16.42
N VAL A 127 -0.54 9.63 16.50
CA VAL A 127 -0.27 10.46 15.31
C VAL A 127 0.72 9.78 14.35
N VAL A 128 1.81 9.21 14.89
CA VAL A 128 2.83 8.49 14.11
C VAL A 128 2.26 7.22 13.46
N SER A 129 1.52 6.42 14.22
CA SER A 129 0.89 5.20 13.70
C SER A 129 -0.19 5.52 12.66
N GLY A 130 -0.92 6.62 12.82
CA GLY A 130 -1.83 7.15 11.81
C GLY A 130 -1.12 7.53 10.50
N TYR A 131 0.07 8.15 10.59
CA TYR A 131 0.90 8.44 9.42
C TYR A 131 1.35 7.16 8.70
N VAL A 132 1.89 6.17 9.42
CA VAL A 132 2.35 4.89 8.84
C VAL A 132 1.19 4.11 8.21
N THR A 133 0.02 4.12 8.86
CA THR A 133 -1.21 3.51 8.34
C THR A 133 -1.65 4.21 7.05
N ALA A 134 -1.65 5.54 7.03
CA ALA A 134 -1.97 6.32 5.83
C ALA A 134 -0.96 6.09 4.69
N CYS A 135 0.34 5.96 4.99
CA CYS A 135 1.34 5.57 3.99
C CYS A 135 1.03 4.19 3.39
N SER A 136 0.62 3.22 4.21
CA SER A 136 0.26 1.88 3.72
C SER A 136 -0.94 1.94 2.77
N PHE A 137 -2.00 2.68 3.14
CA PHE A 137 -3.17 2.84 2.26
C PHE A 137 -2.87 3.66 1.00
N PHE A 138 -2.04 4.68 1.10
CA PHE A 138 -1.67 5.48 -0.06
C PHE A 138 -0.80 4.68 -1.05
N SER A 139 0.15 3.92 -0.52
CA SER A 139 1.10 3.14 -1.31
C SER A 139 0.57 1.77 -1.74
N CYS A 140 -0.67 1.40 -1.44
CA CYS A 140 -1.24 0.15 -1.95
C CYS A 140 -1.67 0.24 -3.42
N ILE A 141 -1.86 1.46 -3.94
CA ILE A 141 -2.41 1.70 -5.28
C ILE A 141 -1.35 1.31 -6.33
N PRO A 142 -1.64 0.31 -7.19
CA PRO A 142 -0.72 -0.06 -8.27
C PRO A 142 -0.55 1.08 -9.27
N SER A 143 0.66 1.23 -9.80
CA SER A 143 0.95 2.19 -10.86
C SER A 143 0.37 1.76 -12.20
N THR A 144 0.37 2.67 -13.18
CA THR A 144 -0.01 2.34 -14.56
C THR A 144 0.93 1.32 -15.21
N THR A 145 2.19 1.27 -14.78
CA THR A 145 3.15 0.25 -15.22
C THR A 145 2.77 -1.11 -14.65
N ASP A 146 2.42 -1.18 -13.37
CA ASP A 146 2.03 -2.43 -12.71
C ASP A 146 0.80 -3.03 -13.36
N ILE A 147 -0.21 -2.20 -13.63
CA ILE A 147 -1.42 -2.64 -14.33
C ILE A 147 -1.05 -3.24 -15.70
N LYS A 148 -0.17 -2.60 -16.46
CA LYS A 148 0.26 -3.10 -17.78
C LYS A 148 1.01 -4.42 -17.68
N VAL A 149 1.92 -4.56 -16.72
CA VAL A 149 2.69 -5.80 -16.51
C VAL A 149 1.78 -6.94 -16.06
N GLY A 150 0.83 -6.66 -15.15
CA GLY A 150 -0.06 -7.66 -14.59
C GLY A 150 -1.27 -8.00 -15.46
N ALA A 151 -1.69 -7.16 -16.41
CA ALA A 151 -2.98 -7.28 -17.09
C ALA A 151 -3.23 -8.63 -17.75
N VAL A 152 -2.32 -9.10 -18.61
CA VAL A 152 -2.52 -10.35 -19.37
C VAL A 152 -2.53 -11.57 -18.43
N SER A 153 -1.61 -11.59 -17.48
CA SER A 153 -1.58 -12.62 -16.42
C SER A 153 -2.83 -12.58 -15.55
N GLY A 154 -3.35 -11.38 -15.24
CA GLY A 154 -4.57 -11.18 -14.48
C GLY A 154 -5.80 -11.69 -15.22
N LEU A 155 -5.90 -11.43 -16.52
CA LEU A 155 -6.96 -12.00 -17.37
C LEU A 155 -6.91 -13.52 -17.40
N MET A 156 -5.71 -14.12 -17.47
CA MET A 156 -5.55 -15.58 -17.37
C MET A 156 -6.11 -16.10 -16.04
N TYR A 157 -5.71 -15.53 -14.90
CA TYR A 157 -6.23 -15.92 -13.59
C TYR A 157 -7.74 -15.71 -13.46
N GLY A 158 -8.27 -14.60 -14.00
CA GLY A 158 -9.69 -14.33 -14.05
C GLY A 158 -10.46 -15.37 -14.87
N GLY A 159 -9.94 -15.76 -16.04
CA GLY A 159 -10.52 -16.81 -16.88
C GLY A 159 -10.51 -18.18 -16.20
N ILE A 160 -9.40 -18.55 -15.57
CA ILE A 160 -9.31 -19.79 -14.77
C ILE A 160 -10.33 -19.77 -13.63
N GLY A 161 -10.38 -18.68 -12.86
CA GLY A 161 -11.31 -18.54 -11.74
C GLY A 161 -12.77 -18.60 -12.17
N PHE A 162 -13.13 -17.92 -13.25
CA PHE A 162 -14.48 -17.98 -13.83
C PHE A 162 -14.82 -19.39 -14.30
N GLY A 163 -13.92 -20.06 -15.01
CA GLY A 163 -14.11 -21.44 -15.45
C GLY A 163 -14.36 -22.38 -14.27
N VAL A 164 -13.52 -22.31 -13.23
CA VAL A 164 -13.71 -23.11 -12.00
C VAL A 164 -15.05 -22.81 -11.36
N TRP A 165 -15.43 -21.53 -11.21
CA TRP A 165 -16.71 -21.15 -10.62
C TRP A 165 -17.89 -21.74 -11.40
N TYR A 166 -17.88 -21.59 -12.74
CA TYR A 166 -18.92 -22.08 -13.65
C TYR A 166 -19.06 -23.60 -13.67
N PHE A 167 -18.00 -24.36 -13.42
CA PHE A 167 -18.07 -25.82 -13.35
C PHE A 167 -18.45 -26.35 -11.96
N VAL A 168 -18.29 -25.54 -10.92
CA VAL A 168 -18.58 -25.92 -9.52
C VAL A 168 -19.99 -25.49 -9.09
N HIS A 169 -20.59 -24.47 -9.73
CA HIS A 169 -21.93 -23.94 -9.45
C HIS A 169 -22.78 -23.93 -10.71
#